data_AF-A0A976KMA5-F1
#
_entry.id   AF-A0A976KMA5-F1
#
_cell.length_a   1.000
_cell.length_b   1.000
_cell.length_c   1.000
_cell.angle_alpha   90.00
_cell.angle_beta   90.00
_cell.angle_gamma   90.00
#
_symmetry.space_group_name_H-M   'P 1'
#
loop_
_entity.id
_entity.type
_entity.pdbx_description
1 polymer ?
#
loop_
_entity_poly.entity_id
_entity_poly.type
_entity_poly.pdbx_seq_one_letter_code
_entity_poly.pdbx_strand_id
1 'polypeptide(L)'
;MANQETQQQGDDLQEKLVAVNRVAKVVKGGRQFGFTALTVVGDGEGKVGFGYGKAKEVPAAIQKAMEKARKNMVSISLNKGTLFYPVRSRHGGSTVFMQPASDGTGIIAGGAMRAVLEVVGVHNVLAKSYGSRNPVNVVRAT
;
A
#
# COMPACT_ATOMS: atom_id res chain seq x y z
N MET A 1 30.42 -16.73 18.23
CA MET A 1 29.62 -16.49 17.00
C MET A 1 28.17 -16.53 17.43
N ALA A 2 27.57 -15.37 17.67
CA ALA A 2 26.17 -15.28 18.08
C ALA A 2 25.30 -15.60 16.85
N ASN A 3 24.55 -16.70 16.92
CA ASN A 3 23.49 -16.99 15.97
C ASN A 3 22.54 -15.80 15.95
N GLN A 4 22.56 -15.05 14.86
CA GLN A 4 21.42 -14.23 14.51
C GLN A 4 20.30 -15.21 14.20
N GLU A 5 19.39 -15.38 15.15
CA GLU A 5 18.07 -15.92 14.89
C GLU A 5 17.48 -15.05 13.79
N THR A 6 17.49 -15.56 12.56
CA THR A 6 16.65 -15.07 11.48
C THR A 6 15.23 -15.24 12.00
N GLN A 7 14.69 -14.22 12.66
CA GLN A 7 13.27 -14.13 12.94
C GLN A 7 12.57 -14.06 11.58
N GLN A 8 12.32 -15.23 10.99
CA GLN A 8 11.20 -15.46 10.12
C GLN A 8 9.95 -15.16 10.97
N GLN A 9 9.62 -13.88 11.13
CA GLN A 9 8.25 -13.49 11.42
C GLN A 9 7.45 -13.79 10.16
N GLY A 10 7.13 -15.08 10.03
CA GLY A 10 6.05 -15.59 9.20
C GLY A 10 4.74 -15.22 9.85
N ASP A 11 4.40 -13.93 9.82
CA ASP A 11 3.01 -13.63 9.51
C ASP A 11 2.87 -13.86 8.01
N ASP A 12 1.82 -14.55 7.60
CA ASP A 12 1.45 -14.84 6.21
C ASP A 12 0.99 -13.56 5.50
N LEU A 13 1.83 -12.52 5.57
CA LEU A 13 1.55 -11.18 5.11
C LEU A 13 1.70 -11.14 3.60
N GLN A 14 0.60 -10.77 2.96
CA GLN A 14 0.58 -10.48 1.54
C GLN A 14 1.23 -9.12 1.30
N GLU A 15 2.27 -9.11 0.49
CA GLU A 15 3.01 -7.91 0.13
C GLU A 15 2.72 -7.54 -1.33
N LYS A 16 2.34 -6.28 -1.57
CA LYS A 16 2.17 -5.73 -2.92
C LYS A 16 2.99 -4.48 -3.13
N LEU A 17 3.65 -4.46 -4.28
CA LEU A 17 4.39 -3.30 -4.75
C LEU A 17 3.46 -2.42 -5.60
N VAL A 18 3.30 -1.17 -5.20
CA VAL A 18 2.40 -0.23 -5.88
C VAL A 18 3.15 0.59 -6.92
N ALA A 19 4.29 1.16 -6.53
CA ALA A 19 5.07 2.01 -7.42
C ALA A 19 6.55 2.01 -7.04
N VAL A 20 7.40 2.05 -8.07
CA VAL A 20 8.83 2.31 -7.94
C VAL A 20 9.19 3.49 -8.83
N ASN A 21 9.81 4.51 -8.23
CA ASN A 21 10.24 5.70 -8.97
C ASN A 21 11.75 5.91 -8.82
N ARG A 22 12.42 6.24 -9.92
CA ARG A 22 13.79 6.75 -9.91
C ARG A 22 13.77 8.26 -9.67
N VAL A 23 14.36 8.71 -8.57
CA VAL A 23 14.51 10.11 -8.20
C VAL A 23 15.97 10.56 -8.39
N ALA A 24 16.19 11.83 -8.68
CA ALA A 24 17.53 12.37 -8.92
C ALA A 24 17.77 13.65 -8.12
N LYS A 25 18.95 13.78 -7.51
CA LYS A 25 19.47 15.03 -6.93
C LYS A 25 20.57 15.57 -7.84
N VAL A 26 20.42 16.79 -8.33
CA VAL A 26 21.42 17.46 -9.17
C VAL A 26 22.53 18.04 -8.28
N VAL A 27 23.79 17.83 -8.67
CA VAL A 27 25.00 18.35 -8.02
C VAL A 27 25.95 18.92 -9.07
N LYS A 28 26.99 19.65 -8.66
CA LYS A 28 27.93 20.34 -9.58
C LYS A 28 28.57 19.41 -10.63
N GLY A 29 28.76 18.13 -10.30
CA GLY A 29 29.37 17.13 -11.19
C GLY A 29 28.40 16.14 -11.84
N GLY A 30 27.08 16.34 -11.77
CA GLY A 30 26.11 15.46 -12.42
C GLY A 30 24.81 15.23 -11.63
N ARG A 31 24.21 14.05 -11.79
CA ARG A 31 22.98 13.66 -11.09
C ARG A 31 23.22 12.42 -10.25
N GLN A 32 22.93 12.52 -8.95
CA GLN A 32 22.89 11.36 -8.06
C GLN A 32 21.49 10.76 -8.11
N PHE A 33 21.40 9.51 -8.55
CA PHE A 33 20.14 8.77 -8.58
C PHE A 33 19.86 8.08 -7.24
N GLY A 34 18.58 7.95 -6.94
CA GLY A 34 18.07 7.05 -5.92
C GLY A 34 16.75 6.46 -6.38
N PHE A 35 16.32 5.39 -5.72
CA PHE A 35 15.06 4.74 -5.98
C PHE A 35 14.16 4.88 -4.77
N THR A 36 12.87 5.05 -5.05
CA THR A 36 11.82 5.10 -4.06
C THR A 36 10.82 4.01 -4.35
N ALA A 37 10.32 3.36 -3.32
CA ALA A 37 9.34 2.29 -3.42
C ALA A 37 8.16 2.59 -2.48
N LEU A 38 6.95 2.39 -2.99
CA LEU A 38 5.71 2.37 -2.22
C LEU A 38 5.20 0.93 -2.19
N THR A 39 5.11 0.36 -1.00
CA THR A 39 4.64 -1.01 -0.77
C THR A 39 3.45 -0.98 0.18
N VAL A 40 2.60 -1.99 0.06
CA VAL A 40 1.48 -2.27 0.96
C VAL A 40 1.62 -3.70 1.43
N VAL A 41 1.32 -3.93 2.70
CA VAL A 41 1.44 -5.21 3.39
C VAL A 41 0.14 -5.43 4.15
N GLY A 42 -0.40 -6.64 4.16
CA GLY A 42 -1.60 -6.97 4.93
C GLY A 42 -1.75 -8.46 5.16
N ASP A 43 -2.58 -8.86 6.12
CA ASP A 43 -2.81 -10.26 6.50
C ASP A 43 -4.03 -10.89 5.80
N GLY A 44 -4.75 -10.13 4.98
CA GLY A 44 -5.98 -10.60 4.35
C GLY A 44 -7.17 -10.76 5.30
N GLU A 45 -7.01 -10.45 6.59
CA GLU A 45 -8.04 -10.56 7.63
C GLU A 45 -8.38 -9.18 8.24
N GLY A 46 -8.16 -8.12 7.46
CA GLY A 46 -8.48 -6.76 7.86
C GLY A 46 -7.32 -5.97 8.46
N LYS A 47 -6.09 -6.49 8.54
CA LYS A 47 -4.92 -5.63 8.85
C LYS A 47 -4.19 -5.22 7.58
N VAL A 48 -3.85 -3.94 7.52
CA VAL A 48 -3.06 -3.37 6.42
C VAL A 48 -2.11 -2.29 6.90
N GLY A 49 -0.94 -2.25 6.30
CA GLY A 49 0.04 -1.19 6.46
C GLY A 49 0.62 -0.81 5.11
N PHE A 50 1.02 0.45 4.96
CA PHE A 50 1.77 0.90 3.78
C PHE A 50 3.11 1.49 4.19
N GLY A 51 4.07 1.41 3.29
CA GLY A 51 5.44 1.81 3.54
C GLY A 51 6.04 2.58 2.38
N TYR A 52 6.84 3.60 2.72
CA TYR A 52 7.59 4.38 1.75
C TYR A 52 9.09 4.29 2.05
N GLY A 53 9.81 3.67 1.12
CA GLY A 53 11.25 3.43 1.21
C GLY A 53 12.03 4.25 0.18
N LYS A 54 13.26 4.62 0.53
CA LYS A 54 14.23 5.23 -0.39
C LYS A 54 15.62 4.64 -0.18
N ALA A 55 16.29 4.26 -1.26
CA ALA A 55 17.66 3.77 -1.23
C ALA A 55 18.40 4.09 -2.54
N LYS A 56 19.68 3.72 -2.63
CA LYS A 56 20.48 3.84 -3.85
C LYS A 56 20.15 2.76 -4.88
N GLU A 57 19.64 1.62 -4.42
CA GLU A 57 19.26 0.46 -5.25
C GLU A 57 17.79 0.13 -5.05
N VAL A 58 17.18 -0.54 -6.03
CA VAL A 58 15.76 -0.91 -6.00
C VAL A 58 15.45 -1.94 -4.90
N PRO A 59 16.17 -3.07 -4.75
CA PRO A 59 15.85 -4.07 -3.73
C PRO A 59 15.93 -3.49 -2.32
N ALA A 60 16.98 -2.70 -2.05
CA ALA A 60 17.16 -2.02 -0.77
C ALA A 60 16.05 -0.99 -0.48
N ALA A 61 15.48 -0.34 -1.50
CA ALA A 61 14.37 0.59 -1.31
C ALA A 61 13.06 -0.14 -0.96
N ILE A 62 12.83 -1.29 -1.59
CA ILE A 62 11.67 -2.15 -1.35
C ILE A 62 11.72 -2.73 0.06
N GLN A 63 12.85 -3.29 0.48
CA GLN A 63 13.02 -3.85 1.84
C GLN A 63 12.73 -2.79 2.92
N LYS A 64 13.26 -1.58 2.76
CA LYS A 64 12.96 -0.46 3.68
C LYS A 64 11.49 -0.04 3.67
N ALA A 65 10.80 -0.19 2.53
CA ALA A 65 9.38 0.09 2.43
C ALA A 65 8.57 -0.99 3.17
N MET A 66 8.90 -2.27 2.98
CA MET A 66 8.27 -3.41 3.67
C MET A 66 8.41 -3.29 5.19
N GLU A 67 9.62 -3.02 5.71
CA GLU A 67 9.85 -2.86 7.15
C GLU A 67 9.00 -1.73 7.76
N LYS A 68 8.82 -0.62 7.02
CA LYS A 68 7.97 0.48 7.46
C LYS A 68 6.48 0.14 7.39
N ALA A 69 6.06 -0.63 6.39
CA ALA A 69 4.68 -1.07 6.27
C ALA A 69 4.29 -1.98 7.44
N ARG A 70 5.16 -2.94 7.80
CA ARG A 70 4.96 -3.84 8.95
C ARG A 70 4.86 -3.09 10.28
N LYS A 71 5.62 -2.00 10.45
CA LYS A 71 5.55 -1.15 11.66
C LYS A 71 4.26 -0.32 11.76
N ASN A 72 3.64 0.02 10.64
CA ASN A 72 2.47 0.90 10.56
C ASN A 72 1.21 0.13 10.15
N MET A 73 0.99 -1.05 10.72
CA MET A 73 -0.24 -1.81 10.47
C MET A 73 -1.42 -1.20 11.22
N VAL A 74 -2.55 -1.14 10.54
CA VAL A 74 -3.84 -0.65 11.03
C VAL A 74 -4.86 -1.77 10.86
N SER A 75 -5.68 -2.00 11.88
CA SER A 75 -6.80 -2.95 11.81
C SER A 75 -8.05 -2.25 11.30
N ILE A 76 -8.72 -2.88 10.34
CA ILE A 76 -9.94 -2.45 9.68
C ILE A 76 -10.99 -3.52 9.92
N SER A 77 -12.15 -3.13 10.41
CA SER A 77 -13.29 -4.03 10.55
C SER A 77 -13.94 -4.26 9.18
N LEU A 78 -14.07 -5.53 8.79
CA LEU A 78 -14.71 -5.95 7.54
C LEU A 78 -16.00 -6.70 7.83
N ASN A 79 -16.97 -6.59 6.91
CA ASN A 79 -18.19 -7.38 6.94
C ASN A 79 -18.13 -8.46 5.85
N LYS A 80 -17.76 -9.69 6.23
CA LYS A 80 -17.74 -10.85 5.31
C LYS A 80 -17.03 -10.58 3.97
N GLY A 81 -15.92 -9.83 4.01
CA GLY A 81 -15.15 -9.46 2.82
C GLY A 81 -15.64 -8.21 2.05
N THR A 82 -16.55 -7.41 2.62
CA THR A 82 -16.92 -6.07 2.12
C THR A 82 -16.93 -5.00 3.22
N LEU A 83 -17.21 -3.75 2.84
CA LEU A 83 -17.36 -2.60 3.75
C LEU A 83 -18.75 -2.58 4.39
N PHE A 84 -18.89 -1.95 5.56
CA PHE A 84 -20.19 -1.82 6.22
C PHE A 84 -21.12 -0.80 5.55
N TYR A 85 -20.57 0.31 5.08
CA TYR A 85 -21.30 1.43 4.49
C TYR A 85 -20.43 2.15 3.46
N PRO A 86 -21.01 2.94 2.54
CA PRO A 86 -20.21 3.73 1.59
C PRO A 86 -19.35 4.78 2.33
N VAL A 87 -18.06 4.81 2.03
CA VAL A 87 -17.07 5.69 2.65
C VAL A 87 -16.52 6.67 1.62
N ARG A 88 -16.43 7.94 2.01
CA ARG A 88 -15.71 8.96 1.26
C ARG A 88 -14.57 9.49 2.10
N SER A 89 -13.35 9.30 1.64
CA SER A 89 -12.13 9.73 2.32
C SER A 89 -11.34 10.69 1.44
N ARG A 90 -10.60 11.61 2.05
CA ARG A 90 -9.77 12.59 1.34
C ARG A 90 -8.42 12.71 2.02
N HIS A 91 -7.37 12.63 1.22
CA HIS A 91 -6.02 12.98 1.65
C HIS A 91 -5.39 13.92 0.60
N GLY A 92 -5.09 15.14 1.02
CA GLY A 92 -4.62 16.22 0.14
C GLY A 92 -5.58 16.49 -1.01
N GLY A 93 -5.07 16.38 -2.25
CA GLY A 93 -5.84 16.57 -3.49
C GLY A 93 -6.52 15.30 -4.04
N SER A 94 -6.42 14.17 -3.33
CA SER A 94 -7.02 12.89 -3.73
C SER A 94 -8.24 12.62 -2.86
N THR A 95 -9.38 12.36 -3.50
CA THR A 95 -10.62 11.92 -2.82
C THR A 95 -10.96 10.53 -3.29
N VAL A 96 -11.16 9.59 -2.38
CA VAL A 96 -11.54 8.21 -2.68
C VAL A 96 -12.96 7.99 -2.20
N PHE A 97 -13.79 7.41 -3.06
CA PHE A 97 -15.12 6.94 -2.74
C PHE A 97 -15.13 5.43 -2.85
N MET A 98 -15.61 4.75 -1.82
CA MET A 98 -15.74 3.31 -1.76
C MET A 98 -17.18 2.97 -1.38
N GLN A 99 -17.75 2.02 -2.10
CA GLN A 99 -19.11 1.54 -1.88
C GLN A 99 -19.08 0.01 -1.73
N PRO A 100 -19.74 -0.54 -0.70
CA PRO A 100 -19.89 -1.99 -0.59
C PRO A 100 -20.68 -2.53 -1.78
N ALA A 101 -20.30 -3.72 -2.22
CA ALA A 101 -20.90 -4.38 -3.37
C ALA A 101 -21.48 -5.74 -2.96
N SER A 102 -22.43 -6.24 -3.75
CA SER A 102 -22.97 -7.59 -3.56
C SER A 102 -21.91 -8.66 -3.83
N ASP A 103 -22.13 -9.84 -3.26
CA ASP A 103 -21.25 -10.99 -3.45
C ASP A 103 -21.10 -11.34 -4.93
N GLY A 104 -19.86 -11.61 -5.35
CA GLY A 104 -19.51 -11.94 -6.73
C GLY A 104 -19.16 -10.73 -7.62
N THR A 105 -19.24 -9.50 -7.11
CA THR A 105 -18.84 -8.30 -7.87
C THR A 105 -17.33 -8.21 -8.08
N GLY A 106 -16.54 -8.70 -7.12
CA GLY A 106 -15.10 -8.53 -7.12
C GLY A 106 -14.66 -7.11 -6.75
N ILE A 107 -13.35 -6.87 -6.86
CA ILE A 107 -12.73 -5.57 -6.55
C ILE A 107 -12.70 -4.72 -7.81
N ILE A 108 -13.57 -3.71 -7.92
CA ILE A 108 -13.54 -2.72 -9.00
C ILE A 108 -12.91 -1.44 -8.47
N ALA A 109 -11.59 -1.33 -8.60
CA ALA A 109 -10.82 -0.21 -8.09
C ALA A 109 -9.63 0.12 -9.02
N GLY A 110 -9.16 1.37 -8.98
CA GLY A 110 -7.90 1.78 -9.62
C GLY A 110 -6.69 1.09 -8.97
N GLY A 111 -5.60 0.89 -9.72
CA GLY A 111 -4.49 0.00 -9.33
C GLY A 111 -3.91 0.24 -7.93
N ALA A 112 -3.71 1.50 -7.52
CA ALA A 112 -3.20 1.82 -6.19
C ALA A 112 -4.19 1.45 -5.06
N MET A 113 -5.49 1.68 -5.27
CA MET A 113 -6.54 1.30 -4.31
C MET A 113 -6.76 -0.21 -4.30
N ARG A 114 -6.73 -0.84 -5.47
CA ARG A 114 -6.85 -2.30 -5.62
C ARG A 114 -5.76 -3.02 -4.83
N ALA A 115 -4.51 -2.57 -4.93
CA ALA A 115 -3.42 -3.18 -4.18
C ALA A 115 -3.65 -3.14 -2.67
N VAL A 116 -4.26 -2.07 -2.13
CA VAL A 116 -4.62 -1.95 -0.71
C VAL A 116 -5.78 -2.87 -0.35
N LEU A 117 -6.86 -2.83 -1.13
CA LEU A 117 -8.08 -3.61 -0.85
C LEU A 117 -7.83 -5.12 -0.94
N GLU A 118 -6.96 -5.55 -1.85
CA GLU A 118 -6.56 -6.96 -1.99
C GLU A 118 -5.81 -7.48 -0.76
N VAL A 119 -4.81 -6.74 -0.25
CA VAL A 119 -4.05 -7.18 0.93
C VAL A 119 -4.82 -7.05 2.23
N VAL A 120 -5.85 -6.20 2.27
CA VAL A 120 -6.79 -6.11 3.41
C VAL A 120 -7.69 -7.35 3.50
N GLY A 121 -7.97 -8.02 2.37
CA GLY A 121 -8.95 -9.12 2.30
C GLY A 121 -10.35 -8.68 1.88
N VAL A 122 -10.48 -7.53 1.22
CA VAL A 122 -11.76 -7.11 0.64
C VAL A 122 -11.96 -7.82 -0.69
N HIS A 123 -13.06 -8.56 -0.84
CA HIS A 123 -13.38 -9.26 -2.08
C HIS A 123 -14.37 -8.51 -2.96
N ASN A 124 -15.33 -7.79 -2.36
CA ASN A 124 -16.41 -7.13 -3.09
C ASN A 124 -16.47 -5.64 -2.75
N VAL A 125 -16.05 -4.77 -3.67
CA VAL A 125 -16.09 -3.32 -3.46
C VAL A 125 -16.04 -2.56 -4.78
N LEU A 126 -16.81 -1.48 -4.86
CA LEU A 126 -16.73 -0.49 -5.93
C LEU A 126 -15.98 0.74 -5.41
N ALA A 127 -14.83 1.05 -5.99
CA ALA A 127 -14.01 2.19 -5.56
C ALA A 127 -13.61 3.09 -6.72
N LYS A 128 -13.73 4.40 -6.51
CA LYS A 128 -13.33 5.42 -7.47
C LYS A 128 -12.52 6.52 -6.80
N SER A 129 -11.39 6.86 -7.42
CA SER A 129 -10.60 8.03 -7.06
C SER A 129 -11.02 9.23 -7.90
N TYR A 130 -11.28 10.35 -7.23
CA TYR A 130 -11.54 11.68 -7.79
C TYR A 130 -10.37 12.62 -7.47
N GLY A 131 -10.08 13.54 -8.38
CA GLY A 131 -8.99 14.50 -8.24
C GLY A 131 -7.63 13.92 -8.60
N SER A 132 -6.63 14.14 -7.73
CA SER A 132 -5.24 13.73 -7.97
C SER A 132 -5.08 12.21 -7.98
N ARG A 133 -4.37 11.69 -8.98
CA ARG A 133 -4.10 10.25 -9.20
C ARG A 133 -2.71 9.81 -8.72
N ASN A 134 -2.06 10.61 -7.88
CA ASN A 134 -0.75 10.24 -7.33
C ASN A 134 -0.88 8.99 -6.44
N PRO A 135 -0.19 7.87 -6.74
CA PRO A 135 -0.30 6.63 -5.98
C PRO A 135 -0.09 6.80 -4.48
N VAL A 136 0.83 7.67 -4.06
CA VAL A 136 1.11 7.93 -2.64
C VAL A 136 -0.11 8.54 -1.94
N ASN A 137 -0.76 9.52 -2.58
CA ASN A 137 -1.92 10.18 -1.98
C ASN A 137 -3.16 9.31 -2.04
N VAL A 138 -3.31 8.53 -3.11
CA VAL A 138 -4.42 7.58 -3.25
C VAL A 138 -4.33 6.50 -2.18
N VAL A 139 -3.16 5.87 -1.98
CA VAL A 139 -2.97 4.86 -0.91
C VAL A 139 -3.23 5.43 0.48
N ARG A 140 -2.88 6.69 0.74
CA ARG A 140 -3.18 7.35 2.03
C ARG A 140 -4.64 7.77 2.20
N ALA A 141 -5.33 8.04 1.10
CA ALA A 141 -6.76 8.37 1.12
C ALA A 141 -7.63 7.13 1.23
N THR A 142 -7.12 5.97 0.81
CA THR A 142 -7.80 4.67 0.88
C THR A 142 -7.65 4.13 2.29
#